data_AF-A0A453JKG4-F1
#
_entry.id   AF-A0A453JKG4-F1
#
_cell.length_a   1.000
_cell.length_b   1.000
_cell.length_c   1.000
_cell.angle_alpha   90.00
_cell.angle_beta   90.00
_cell.angle_gamma   90.00
#
_symmetry.space_group_name_H-M   'P 1'
#
loop_
_entity.id
_entity.type
_entity.pdbx_description
1 polymer ?
#
loop_
_entity_poly.entity_id
_entity_poly.type
_entity_poly.pdbx_seq_one_letter_code
_entity_poly.pdbx_strand_id
1 'polypeptide(L)'
;MRRRYMDAMALVRRYGKPDIFLTMTCNPNWDEIRQELYPGQTPQDRPDLVVRVFRAKLEELKNKLLKKDILGKVRAYVYVVEFQKRGLPHAHFLLIMEGRYKLTCPEQYDRLISAELPNKKKYPELYKWVVPYNPHLLRYFNCHINVEACGSIKAVKYLFKYIYKGHDRASIAVSEADKNGDIDEIKQYRDARWVTPPEALWRIY
;
A
#
# COMPACT_ATOMS: atom_id res chain seq x y z
N MET A 1 16.35 3.26 -4.94
CA MET A 1 14.98 3.76 -5.23
C MET A 1 14.86 4.44 -6.59
N ARG A 2 15.83 5.25 -7.04
CA ARG A 2 15.83 5.90 -8.39
C ARG A 2 15.59 4.94 -9.56
N ARG A 3 16.16 3.73 -9.53
CA ARG A 3 15.98 2.70 -10.57
C ARG A 3 14.52 2.29 -10.76
N ARG A 4 13.81 1.94 -9.67
CA ARG A 4 12.39 1.55 -9.72
C ARG A 4 11.50 2.65 -10.32
N TYR A 5 11.83 3.92 -10.06
CA TYR A 5 11.14 5.05 -10.67
C TYR A 5 11.38 5.12 -12.17
N MET A 6 12.63 4.96 -12.60
CA MET A 6 12.95 4.93 -14.03
C MET A 6 12.27 3.75 -14.73
N ASP A 7 12.21 2.58 -14.10
CA ASP A 7 11.52 1.39 -14.63
C ASP A 7 10.02 1.66 -14.80
N ALA A 8 9.37 2.26 -13.79
CA ALA A 8 7.96 2.65 -13.87
C ALA A 8 7.70 3.70 -14.96
N MET A 9 8.58 4.70 -15.08
CA MET A 9 8.50 5.71 -16.14
C MET A 9 8.74 5.10 -17.53
N ALA A 10 9.60 4.09 -17.65
CA ALA A 10 9.82 3.37 -18.90
C ALA A 10 8.57 2.58 -19.31
N LEU A 11 7.87 1.93 -18.36
CA LEU A 11 6.58 1.28 -18.61
C LEU A 11 5.53 2.28 -19.09
N VAL A 12 5.42 3.44 -18.43
CA VAL A 12 4.46 4.48 -18.85
C VAL A 12 4.82 5.08 -20.21
N ARG A 13 6.11 5.25 -20.51
CA ARG A 13 6.56 5.70 -21.83
C ARG A 13 6.19 4.69 -22.93
N ARG A 14 6.27 3.38 -22.64
CA ARG A 14 6.02 2.31 -23.61
C ARG A 14 4.53 1.98 -23.78
N TYR A 15 3.77 1.96 -22.69
CA TYR A 15 2.39 1.46 -22.67
C TYR A 15 1.34 2.54 -22.44
N GLY A 16 1.77 3.77 -22.19
CA GLY A 16 0.91 4.91 -21.93
C GLY A 16 0.67 5.15 -20.44
N LYS A 17 -0.14 6.15 -20.14
CA LYS A 17 -0.53 6.52 -18.78
C LYS A 17 -1.30 5.37 -18.08
N PRO A 18 -1.17 5.23 -16.75
CA PRO A 18 -2.01 4.32 -15.98
C PRO A 18 -3.48 4.74 -16.07
N ASP A 19 -4.37 3.75 -16.02
CA ASP A 19 -5.82 3.90 -16.13
C ASP A 19 -6.53 3.64 -14.79
N ILE A 20 -5.95 2.78 -13.92
CA ILE A 20 -6.51 2.46 -12.61
C ILE A 20 -5.43 2.60 -11.54
N PHE A 21 -5.77 3.24 -10.43
CA PHE A 21 -5.01 3.25 -9.19
C PHE A 21 -5.75 2.41 -8.16
N LEU A 22 -5.12 1.34 -7.66
CA LEU A 22 -5.73 0.45 -6.67
C LEU A 22 -4.89 0.45 -5.40
N THR A 23 -5.55 0.55 -4.25
CA THR A 23 -4.90 0.45 -2.95
C THR A 23 -5.51 -0.69 -2.15
N MET A 24 -4.67 -1.58 -1.62
CA MET A 24 -5.04 -2.63 -0.68
C MET A 24 -4.41 -2.33 0.68
N THR A 25 -5.23 -2.28 1.72
CA THR A 25 -4.80 -2.08 3.10
C THR A 25 -4.90 -3.40 3.87
N CYS A 26 -3.86 -3.79 4.59
CA CYS A 26 -3.89 -4.98 5.44
C CYS A 26 -5.01 -4.88 6.49
N ASN A 27 -5.75 -5.97 6.69
CA ASN A 27 -6.70 -6.10 7.79
C ASN A 27 -6.06 -6.95 8.91
N PRO A 28 -5.75 -6.37 10.09
CA PRO A 28 -5.20 -7.14 11.21
C PRO A 28 -6.21 -8.13 11.81
N ASN A 29 -7.49 -7.99 11.44
CA ASN A 29 -8.59 -8.82 11.94
C ASN A 29 -8.91 -10.02 11.05
N TRP A 30 -8.06 -10.34 10.08
CA TRP A 30 -8.18 -11.58 9.32
C TRP A 30 -8.10 -12.79 10.24
N ASP A 31 -8.95 -13.79 9.97
CA ASP A 31 -9.06 -14.98 10.80
C ASP A 31 -7.73 -15.75 10.83
N GLU A 32 -7.00 -15.76 9.70
CA GLU A 32 -5.66 -16.38 9.60
C GLU A 32 -4.63 -15.73 10.53
N ILE A 33 -4.83 -14.48 10.94
CA ILE A 33 -3.99 -13.83 11.94
C ILE A 33 -4.51 -14.17 13.33
N ARG A 34 -5.81 -13.95 13.57
CA ARG A 34 -6.43 -14.07 14.89
C ARG A 34 -6.36 -15.49 15.48
N GLN A 35 -6.49 -16.51 14.65
CA GLN A 35 -6.42 -17.91 15.08
C GLN A 35 -5.03 -18.33 15.55
N GLU A 36 -3.99 -17.62 15.11
CA GLU A 36 -2.58 -17.91 15.40
C GLU A 36 -2.00 -17.02 16.52
N LEU A 37 -2.83 -16.18 17.14
CA LEU A 37 -2.44 -15.35 18.29
C LEU A 37 -2.58 -16.15 19.59
N TYR A 38 -1.57 -16.07 20.45
CA TYR A 38 -1.67 -16.61 21.81
C TYR A 38 -2.58 -15.75 22.69
N PRO A 39 -3.14 -16.29 23.79
CA PRO A 39 -3.96 -15.51 24.72
C PRO A 39 -3.25 -14.22 25.17
N GLY A 40 -3.92 -13.08 25.01
CA GLY A 40 -3.38 -11.76 25.37
C GLY A 40 -2.52 -11.09 24.29
N GLN A 41 -2.19 -11.77 23.19
CA GLN A 41 -1.47 -11.15 22.07
C GLN A 41 -2.39 -10.34 21.17
N THR A 42 -1.84 -9.27 20.61
CA THR A 42 -2.42 -8.47 19.54
C THR A 42 -1.70 -8.72 18.21
N PRO A 43 -2.31 -8.43 17.05
CA PRO A 43 -1.63 -8.51 15.75
C PRO A 43 -0.32 -7.71 15.70
N GLN A 44 -0.21 -6.63 16.48
CA GLN A 44 0.99 -5.81 16.58
C GLN A 44 2.16 -6.54 17.24
N ASP A 45 1.89 -7.48 18.15
CA ASP A 45 2.90 -8.30 18.83
C ASP A 45 3.44 -9.42 17.93
N ARG A 46 2.71 -9.75 16.86
CA ARG A 46 3.07 -10.78 15.87
C ARG A 46 3.16 -10.20 14.45
N PRO A 47 4.08 -9.25 14.20
CA PRO A 47 4.24 -8.63 12.89
C PRO A 47 4.61 -9.65 11.80
N ASP A 48 5.19 -10.78 12.17
CA ASP A 48 5.52 -11.89 11.27
C ASP A 48 4.26 -12.50 10.64
N LEU A 49 3.22 -12.73 11.45
CA LEU A 49 1.94 -13.25 10.98
C LEU A 49 1.25 -12.25 10.06
N VAL A 50 1.17 -10.98 10.50
CA VAL A 50 0.55 -9.89 9.72
C VAL A 50 1.18 -9.79 8.33
N VAL A 51 2.50 -9.77 8.26
CA VAL A 51 3.25 -9.66 6.99
C VAL A 51 3.05 -10.88 6.11
N ARG A 52 3.11 -12.10 6.67
CA ARG A 52 2.94 -13.34 5.90
C ARG A 52 1.54 -13.45 5.32
N VAL A 53 0.51 -13.21 6.12
CA VAL A 53 -0.90 -13.25 5.67
C VAL A 53 -1.13 -12.15 4.63
N PHE A 54 -0.67 -10.92 4.87
CA PHE A 54 -0.78 -9.85 3.88
C PHE A 54 -0.12 -10.21 2.56
N ARG A 55 1.08 -10.79 2.56
CA ARG A 55 1.77 -11.22 1.34
C ARG A 55 0.96 -12.27 0.58
N ALA A 56 0.41 -13.27 1.28
CA ALA A 56 -0.42 -14.30 0.66
C ALA A 56 -1.66 -13.68 -0.01
N LYS A 57 -2.38 -12.79 0.68
CA LYS A 57 -3.54 -12.06 0.14
C LYS A 57 -3.16 -11.16 -1.03
N LEU A 58 -1.98 -10.52 -0.98
CA LEU A 58 -1.47 -9.67 -2.06
C LEU A 58 -1.16 -10.49 -3.32
N GLU A 59 -0.55 -11.66 -3.20
CA GLU A 59 -0.32 -12.55 -4.34
C GLU A 59 -1.62 -13.10 -4.93
N GLU A 60 -2.62 -13.38 -4.09
CA GLU A 60 -3.94 -13.73 -4.56
C GLU A 60 -4.60 -12.57 -5.33
N LEU A 61 -4.51 -11.34 -4.83
CA LEU A 61 -4.99 -10.15 -5.52
C LEU A 61 -4.29 -9.98 -6.87
N LYS A 62 -2.97 -10.13 -6.94
CA LYS A 62 -2.22 -10.10 -8.20
C LYS A 62 -2.71 -11.17 -9.18
N ASN A 63 -2.91 -12.40 -8.72
CA ASN A 63 -3.43 -13.47 -9.58
C ASN A 63 -4.82 -13.13 -10.12
N LYS A 64 -5.71 -12.57 -9.29
CA LYS A 64 -7.04 -12.15 -9.77
C LYS A 64 -6.95 -11.01 -10.79
N LEU A 65 -6.17 -9.97 -10.50
CA LEU A 65 -6.01 -8.80 -11.37
C LEU A 65 -5.37 -9.16 -12.72
N LEU A 66 -4.35 -10.03 -12.72
CA LEU A 66 -3.50 -10.26 -13.88
C LEU A 66 -3.81 -11.55 -14.66
N LYS A 67 -4.44 -12.55 -14.01
CA LYS A 67 -4.77 -13.84 -14.65
C LYS A 67 -6.26 -14.08 -14.79
N LYS A 68 -7.08 -13.51 -13.90
CA LYS A 68 -8.55 -13.66 -13.94
C LYS A 68 -9.25 -12.43 -14.49
N ASP A 69 -8.50 -11.40 -14.89
CA ASP A 69 -9.00 -10.18 -15.53
C ASP A 69 -10.21 -9.54 -14.82
N ILE A 70 -10.23 -9.55 -13.47
CA ILE A 70 -11.38 -9.11 -12.67
C ILE A 70 -11.75 -7.63 -12.87
N LEU A 71 -10.79 -6.80 -13.32
CA LEU A 71 -10.99 -5.40 -13.67
C LEU A 71 -10.83 -5.16 -15.18
N GLY A 72 -10.77 -6.22 -15.98
CA GLY A 72 -10.32 -6.22 -17.36
C GLY A 72 -8.85 -6.60 -17.52
N LYS A 73 -8.39 -6.70 -18.77
CA LYS A 73 -7.05 -7.21 -19.09
C LYS A 73 -5.98 -6.13 -18.89
N VAL A 74 -5.01 -6.43 -18.03
CA VAL A 74 -3.91 -5.53 -17.68
C VAL A 74 -2.76 -5.71 -18.66
N ARG A 75 -2.36 -4.63 -19.34
CA ARG A 75 -1.23 -4.62 -20.29
C ARG A 75 0.11 -4.50 -19.57
N ALA A 76 0.16 -3.65 -18.56
CA ALA A 76 1.34 -3.44 -17.72
C ALA A 76 0.90 -2.92 -16.34
N TYR A 77 1.71 -3.17 -15.31
CA TYR A 77 1.42 -2.68 -13.97
C TYR A 77 2.70 -2.31 -13.23
N VAL A 78 2.55 -1.41 -12.26
CA VAL A 78 3.57 -1.09 -11.27
C VAL A 78 2.90 -1.18 -9.92
N TYR A 79 3.55 -1.78 -8.93
CA TYR A 79 3.04 -1.76 -7.57
C TYR A 79 4.16 -1.57 -6.57
N VAL A 80 3.81 -1.04 -5.41
CA VAL A 80 4.70 -0.96 -4.25
C VAL A 80 3.96 -1.29 -2.98
N VAL A 81 4.71 -1.83 -2.02
CA VAL A 81 4.24 -2.04 -0.66
C VAL A 81 4.89 -0.99 0.23
N GLU A 82 4.06 -0.24 0.95
CA GLU A 82 4.45 0.75 1.95
C GLU A 82 4.05 0.25 3.34
N PHE A 83 4.92 0.48 4.32
CA PHE A 83 4.65 0.23 5.72
C PHE A 83 4.39 1.57 6.38
N GLN A 84 3.12 1.91 6.60
CA GLN A 84 2.79 3.16 7.28
C GLN A 84 3.30 3.10 8.73
N LYS A 85 3.61 4.25 9.33
CA LYS A 85 4.22 4.36 10.68
C LYS A 85 3.48 3.60 11.79
N ARG A 86 2.18 3.32 11.61
CA ARG A 86 1.34 2.53 12.52
C ARG A 86 1.38 1.00 12.25
N GLY A 87 2.24 0.54 11.34
CA GLY A 87 2.68 -0.86 11.22
C GLY A 87 1.99 -1.70 10.15
N LEU A 88 0.78 -1.33 9.70
CA LEU A 88 0.08 -2.17 8.72
C LEU A 88 0.66 -2.00 7.31
N PRO A 89 0.88 -3.11 6.58
CA PRO A 89 1.27 -3.05 5.18
C PRO A 89 0.13 -2.49 4.31
N HIS A 90 0.48 -1.64 3.36
CA HIS A 90 -0.39 -1.18 2.28
C HIS A 90 0.27 -1.47 0.95
N ALA A 91 -0.51 -1.89 -0.04
CA ALA A 91 -0.04 -2.02 -1.42
C ALA A 91 -0.76 -1.03 -2.30
N HIS A 92 0.01 -0.30 -3.11
CA HIS A 92 -0.49 0.60 -4.12
C HIS A 92 -0.12 0.08 -5.50
N PHE A 93 -1.11 0.03 -6.40
CA PHE A 93 -1.00 -0.47 -7.76
C PHE A 93 -1.36 0.63 -8.75
N LEU A 94 -0.60 0.73 -9.82
CA LEU A 94 -0.94 1.43 -11.05
C LEU A 94 -1.11 0.38 -12.13
N LEU A 95 -2.30 0.31 -12.72
CA LEU A 95 -2.63 -0.61 -13.81
C LEU A 95 -2.77 0.18 -15.10
N ILE A 96 -2.09 -0.29 -16.15
CA ILE A 96 -2.25 0.18 -17.53
C ILE A 96 -3.04 -0.90 -18.27
N MET A 97 -4.26 -0.56 -18.69
CA MET A 97 -5.20 -1.50 -19.26
C MET A 97 -4.95 -1.70 -20.76
N GLU A 98 -5.29 -2.88 -21.29
CA GLU A 98 -5.33 -3.09 -22.74
C GLU A 98 -6.39 -2.21 -23.40
N GLY A 99 -6.20 -1.84 -24.67
CA GLY A 99 -6.98 -0.80 -25.35
C GLY A 99 -8.50 -0.94 -25.23
N ARG A 100 -9.03 -2.16 -25.39
CA ARG A 100 -10.48 -2.44 -25.28
C ARG A 100 -11.03 -2.40 -23.84
N TYR A 101 -10.15 -2.43 -22.84
CA TYR A 101 -10.49 -2.38 -21.41
C TYR A 101 -10.18 -1.03 -20.77
N LYS A 102 -9.77 -0.03 -21.56
CA LYS A 102 -9.63 1.34 -21.06
C LYS A 102 -11.02 1.90 -20.77
N LEU A 103 -11.14 2.62 -19.66
CA LEU A 103 -12.38 3.23 -19.22
C LEU A 103 -12.61 4.51 -20.01
N THR A 104 -13.60 4.50 -20.89
CA THR A 104 -13.88 5.60 -21.84
C THR A 104 -15.23 6.27 -21.61
N CYS A 105 -16.15 5.66 -20.85
CA CYS A 105 -17.46 6.23 -20.56
C CYS A 105 -17.86 6.08 -19.08
N PRO A 106 -18.71 6.98 -18.55
CA PRO A 106 -19.17 6.96 -17.15
C PRO A 106 -19.72 5.60 -16.69
N GLU A 107 -20.48 4.91 -17.54
CA GLU A 107 -21.11 3.64 -17.22
C GLU A 107 -20.09 2.53 -16.96
N GLN A 108 -18.91 2.59 -17.59
CA GLN A 108 -17.81 1.67 -17.32
C GLN A 108 -17.14 1.96 -15.97
N TYR A 109 -17.05 3.24 -15.57
CA TYR A 109 -16.54 3.63 -14.27
C TYR A 109 -17.45 3.14 -13.15
N ASP A 110 -18.77 3.39 -13.26
CA ASP A 110 -19.75 3.01 -12.24
C ASP A 110 -19.83 1.49 -12.01
N ARG A 111 -19.51 0.68 -13.02
CA ARG A 111 -19.44 -0.78 -12.88
C ARG A 111 -18.25 -1.27 -12.07
N LEU A 112 -17.12 -0.56 -12.12
CA LEU A 112 -15.87 -0.98 -11.49
C LEU A 112 -15.62 -0.28 -10.15
N ILE A 113 -16.09 0.96 -10.03
CA ILE A 113 -15.91 1.84 -8.90
C ILE A 113 -17.31 2.26 -8.45
N SER A 114 -17.77 1.68 -7.35
CA SER A 114 -19.09 2.01 -6.81
C SER A 114 -19.01 2.17 -5.30
N ALA A 115 -19.79 3.11 -4.77
CA ALA A 115 -19.88 3.34 -3.34
C ALA A 115 -21.33 3.19 -2.92
N GLU A 116 -21.59 2.31 -1.96
CA GLU A 116 -22.88 2.32 -1.28
C GLU A 116 -22.91 3.52 -0.33
N LEU A 117 -23.79 4.47 -0.64
CA LEU A 117 -23.96 5.67 0.17
C LEU A 117 -24.99 5.39 1.29
N PRO A 118 -24.63 5.57 2.57
CA PRO A 118 -25.58 5.54 3.68
C PRO A 118 -26.73 6.53 3.46
N ASN A 119 -27.89 6.29 4.05
CA ASN A 119 -28.97 7.27 3.96
C ASN A 119 -28.52 8.62 4.56
N LYS A 120 -28.46 9.67 3.72
CA LYS A 120 -27.96 11.00 4.10
C LYS A 120 -28.71 11.65 5.26
N LYS A 121 -30.00 11.36 5.43
CA LYS A 121 -30.82 11.88 6.54
C LYS A 121 -30.62 11.06 7.82
N LYS A 122 -30.48 9.75 7.70
CA LYS A 122 -30.36 8.84 8.85
C LYS A 122 -28.93 8.77 9.40
N TYR A 123 -27.92 8.90 8.52
CA TYR A 123 -26.50 8.78 8.85
C TYR A 123 -25.67 9.86 8.13
N PRO A 124 -25.88 11.14 8.44
CA PRO A 124 -25.20 12.25 7.76
C PRO A 124 -23.67 12.20 7.93
N GLU A 125 -23.20 11.78 9.11
CA GLU A 125 -21.78 11.57 9.36
C GLU A 125 -21.21 10.46 8.47
N LEU A 126 -21.78 9.24 8.51
CA LEU A 126 -21.29 8.13 7.69
C LEU A 126 -21.33 8.44 6.19
N TYR A 127 -22.34 9.17 5.72
CA TYR A 127 -22.43 9.63 4.34
C TYR A 127 -21.25 10.52 3.93
N LYS A 128 -20.74 11.33 4.86
CA LYS A 128 -19.57 12.21 4.63
C LYS A 128 -18.26 11.43 4.58
N TRP A 129 -18.19 10.26 5.23
CA TRP A 129 -16.99 9.44 5.33
C TRP A 129 -16.90 8.32 4.27
N VAL A 130 -17.87 8.21 3.36
CA VAL A 130 -17.83 7.17 2.32
C VAL A 130 -16.70 7.44 1.34
N VAL A 131 -15.78 6.48 1.24
CA VAL A 131 -14.74 6.42 0.21
C VAL A 131 -15.22 5.45 -0.87
N PRO A 132 -14.97 5.72 -2.16
CA PRO A 132 -15.20 4.72 -3.21
C PRO A 132 -14.47 3.41 -2.87
N TYR A 133 -15.15 2.27 -3.04
CA TYR A 133 -14.53 0.96 -2.87
C TYR A 133 -15.02 0.01 -3.96
N ASN A 134 -14.47 -1.20 -4.03
CA ASN A 134 -15.02 -2.22 -4.92
C ASN A 134 -15.71 -3.29 -4.04
N PRO A 135 -17.06 -3.38 -4.02
CA PRO A 135 -17.78 -4.28 -3.10
C PRO A 135 -17.36 -5.75 -3.23
N HIS A 136 -17.11 -6.20 -4.45
CA HIS A 136 -16.66 -7.56 -4.72
C HIS A 136 -15.28 -7.84 -4.10
N LEU A 137 -14.32 -6.93 -4.28
CA LEU A 137 -12.97 -7.09 -3.72
C LEU A 137 -12.96 -6.93 -2.20
N LEU A 138 -13.73 -5.98 -1.66
CA LEU A 138 -13.85 -5.78 -0.22
C LEU A 138 -14.40 -7.03 0.46
N ARG A 139 -15.49 -7.60 -0.06
CA ARG A 139 -16.11 -8.82 0.49
C ARG A 139 -15.19 -10.03 0.36
N TYR A 140 -14.54 -10.19 -0.79
CA TYR A 140 -13.68 -11.35 -1.04
C TYR A 140 -12.44 -11.35 -0.15
N PHE A 141 -11.74 -10.22 -0.07
CA PHE A 141 -10.50 -10.12 0.70
C PHE A 141 -10.72 -9.77 2.18
N ASN A 142 -11.95 -9.43 2.58
CA ASN A 142 -12.27 -8.93 3.92
C ASN A 142 -11.27 -7.86 4.37
N CYS A 143 -10.96 -6.90 3.50
CA CYS A 143 -10.05 -5.80 3.80
C CYS A 143 -10.40 -4.56 2.97
N HIS A 144 -9.86 -3.41 3.35
CA HIS A 144 -10.12 -2.17 2.63
C HIS A 144 -9.34 -2.14 1.32
N ILE A 145 -10.09 -2.23 0.20
CA ILE A 145 -9.58 -2.09 -1.15
C ILE A 145 -10.29 -0.92 -1.82
N ASN A 146 -9.50 0.08 -2.21
CA ASN A 146 -9.96 1.25 -2.94
C ASN A 146 -9.50 1.14 -4.41
N VAL A 147 -10.39 1.49 -5.33
CA VAL A 147 -10.14 1.49 -6.77
C VAL A 147 -10.52 2.85 -7.31
N GLU A 148 -9.56 3.53 -7.91
CA GLU A 148 -9.71 4.87 -8.46
C GLU A 148 -9.37 4.89 -9.94
N ALA A 149 -10.15 5.67 -10.70
CA ALA A 149 -9.83 5.99 -12.08
C ALA A 149 -8.62 6.91 -12.13
N CYS A 150 -7.60 6.50 -12.88
CA CYS A 150 -6.41 7.29 -13.09
C CYS A 150 -6.33 7.76 -14.54
N GLY A 151 -6.17 9.06 -14.76
CA GLY A 151 -6.06 9.63 -16.10
C GLY A 151 -4.73 10.34 -16.37
N SER A 152 -3.76 10.27 -15.46
CA SER A 152 -2.58 11.13 -15.47
C SER A 152 -1.28 10.42 -15.10
N ILE A 153 -0.20 10.78 -15.81
CA ILE A 153 1.17 10.39 -15.47
C ILE A 153 1.56 10.91 -14.07
N LYS A 154 0.88 11.95 -13.56
CA LYS A 154 1.08 12.43 -12.18
C LYS A 154 0.83 11.34 -11.12
N ALA A 155 0.01 10.33 -11.41
CA ALA A 155 -0.18 9.22 -10.48
C ALA A 155 1.07 8.35 -10.29
N VAL A 156 1.97 8.30 -11.29
CA VAL A 156 3.31 7.70 -11.10
C VAL A 156 4.08 8.51 -10.07
N LYS A 157 4.10 9.84 -10.20
CA LYS A 157 4.74 10.70 -9.19
C LYS A 157 4.11 10.51 -7.81
N TYR A 158 2.80 10.30 -7.75
CA TYR A 158 2.07 10.04 -6.51
C TYR A 158 2.43 8.68 -5.89
N LEU A 159 2.47 7.59 -6.67
CA LEU A 159 2.97 6.29 -6.20
C LEU A 159 4.38 6.41 -5.62
N PHE A 160 5.23 7.15 -6.34
CA PHE A 160 6.60 7.36 -5.92
C PHE A 160 6.75 8.37 -4.77
N LYS A 161 5.76 9.21 -4.49
CA LYS A 161 5.71 9.99 -3.25
C LYS A 161 5.76 9.06 -2.03
N TYR A 162 5.05 7.93 -2.05
CA TYR A 162 5.05 6.95 -0.95
C TYR A 162 6.35 6.16 -0.84
N ILE A 163 7.06 6.00 -1.96
CA ILE A 163 8.40 5.38 -1.99
C ILE A 163 9.47 6.37 -1.51
N TYR A 164 9.36 7.65 -1.91
CA TYR A 164 10.32 8.71 -1.61
C TYR A 164 10.04 9.46 -0.33
N LYS A 165 8.92 9.20 0.37
CA LYS A 165 8.62 9.78 1.68
C LYS A 165 9.73 9.51 2.71
N GLY A 166 10.63 8.59 2.38
CA GLY A 166 11.78 8.26 3.20
C GLY A 166 11.33 7.46 4.41
N HIS A 167 12.30 6.89 5.08
CA HIS A 167 12.05 6.27 6.37
C HIS A 167 12.15 7.35 7.42
N ASP A 168 11.44 7.16 8.52
CA ASP A 168 11.69 7.99 9.69
C ASP A 168 13.16 7.88 10.06
N ARG A 169 13.78 9.05 10.21
CA ARG A 169 15.16 9.16 10.64
C ARG A 169 15.14 9.61 12.07
N ALA A 170 15.87 8.87 12.90
CA ALA A 170 16.13 9.26 14.27
C ALA A 170 17.61 9.62 14.35
N SER A 171 17.88 10.84 14.82
CA SER A 171 19.23 11.24 15.20
C SER A 171 19.42 10.83 16.65
N ILE A 172 20.42 10.00 16.92
CA ILE A 172 20.75 9.56 18.29
C ILE A 172 22.15 10.06 18.61
N ALA A 173 22.28 10.77 19.74
CA ALA A 173 23.56 11.08 20.35
C ALA A 173 23.82 10.05 21.46
N VAL A 174 24.93 9.32 21.36
CA VAL A 174 25.36 8.35 22.39
C VAL A 174 26.48 9.00 23.18
N SER A 175 26.18 9.35 24.44
CA SER A 175 27.14 9.93 25.36
C SER A 175 27.97 8.82 26.02
N GLU A 176 29.08 8.43 25.40
CA GLU A 176 30.19 7.84 26.13
C GLU A 176 31.29 8.89 26.21
N ALA A 177 31.67 9.28 27.43
CA ALA A 177 32.77 10.19 27.66
C ALA A 177 34.09 9.46 27.33
N ASP A 178 34.93 10.08 26.49
CA ASP A 178 36.32 9.64 26.39
C ASP A 178 37.00 9.76 27.77
N LYS A 179 38.07 9.00 28.01
CA LYS A 179 38.78 8.95 29.32
C LYS A 179 39.26 10.33 29.83
N ASN A 180 39.25 11.36 28.99
CA ASN A 180 39.65 12.73 29.29
C ASN A 180 38.49 13.73 29.44
N GLY A 181 37.23 13.31 29.31
CA GLY A 181 36.05 14.18 29.48
C GLY A 181 35.73 15.12 28.30
N ASP A 182 36.46 15.03 27.18
CA ASP A 182 36.15 15.79 25.96
C ASP A 182 34.98 15.14 25.19
N ILE A 183 34.00 15.95 24.80
CA ILE A 183 32.80 15.55 24.07
C ILE A 183 32.94 16.03 22.61
N ASP A 184 33.21 15.11 21.69
CA ASP A 184 33.23 15.40 20.24
C ASP A 184 31.83 15.15 19.63
N GLU A 185 31.02 16.22 19.58
CA GLU A 185 29.64 16.19 19.07
C GLU A 185 29.53 15.67 17.63
N ILE A 186 30.56 15.86 16.79
CA ILE A 186 30.55 15.47 15.36
C ILE A 186 30.81 13.97 15.21
N LYS A 187 31.74 13.40 16.00
CA LYS A 187 31.98 11.95 16.00
C LYS A 187 30.88 11.15 16.70
N GLN A 188 30.13 11.79 17.60
CA GLN A 188 29.00 11.18 18.33
C GLN A 188 27.68 11.19 17.55
N TYR A 189 27.63 11.84 16.38
CA TYR A 189 26.45 11.89 15.53
C TYR A 189 26.23 10.58 14.75
N ARG A 190 25.10 9.90 14.99
CA ARG A 190 24.65 8.79 14.14
C ARG A 190 23.29 9.11 13.49
N ASP A 191 23.30 9.25 12.15
CA ASP A 191 22.09 9.26 11.33
C ASP A 191 21.64 7.81 11.08
N ALA A 192 20.58 7.39 11.75
CA ALA A 192 20.05 6.04 11.67
C ALA A 192 18.68 6.02 11.00
N ARG A 193 18.47 4.99 10.19
CA ARG A 193 17.20 4.71 9.51
C ARG A 193 16.33 3.84 10.40
N TRP A 194 15.16 4.34 10.80
CA TRP A 194 14.16 3.52 11.45
C TRP A 194 13.50 2.57 10.44
N VAL A 195 13.45 1.28 10.78
CA VAL A 195 12.74 0.25 10.03
C VAL A 195 11.76 -0.40 10.99
N THR A 196 10.48 -0.38 10.66
CA THR A 196 9.46 -0.98 11.53
C THR A 196 9.56 -2.50 11.50
N PRO A 197 9.14 -3.23 12.56
CA PRO A 197 9.20 -4.68 12.57
C PRO A 197 8.49 -5.35 11.36
N PRO A 198 7.30 -4.89 10.93
CA PRO A 198 6.66 -5.41 9.71
C PRO A 198 7.48 -5.17 8.44
N GLU A 199 8.12 -4.00 8.32
CA GLU A 199 8.97 -3.69 7.18
C GLU A 199 10.23 -4.58 7.16
N ALA A 200 10.85 -4.81 8.31
CA ALA A 200 12.00 -5.69 8.44
C ALA A 200 11.65 -7.12 8.01
N LEU A 201 10.54 -7.64 8.52
CA LEU A 201 10.05 -8.98 8.20
C LEU A 201 9.70 -9.13 6.72
N TRP A 202 9.08 -8.13 6.10
CA TRP A 202 8.80 -8.15 4.65
C TRP A 202 10.04 -8.32 3.79
N ARG A 203 11.20 -7.83 4.27
CA ARG A 203 12.48 -7.95 3.56
C ARG A 203 13.17 -9.30 3.76
N ILE A 204 12.82 -10.03 4.82
CA ILE A 204 13.37 -11.35 5.12
C ILE A 204 12.74 -12.41 4.20
N TYR A 205 11.43 -12.30 3.98
CA TYR A 205 10.66 -13.26 3.19
C TYR A 205 10.77 -13.06 1.68
#